data_AF-A0A8K0QAB7-F1
#
_entry.id   AF-A0A8K0QAB7-F1
#
_cell.length_a   1.000
_cell.length_b   1.000
_cell.length_c   1.000
_cell.angle_alpha   90.00
_cell.angle_beta   90.00
_cell.angle_gamma   90.00
#
_symmetry.space_group_name_H-M   'P 1'
#
loop_
_entity.id
_entity.type
_entity.pdbx_description
1 polymer ?
#
loop_
_entity_poly.entity_id
_entity_poly.type
_entity_poly.pdbx_seq_one_letter_code
_entity_poly.pdbx_strand_id
1 'polypeptide(L)'
;MDGNSNRALGSSSTMWTDNVNSSSTLRARLRSPEAPAPTSSPKPPTHHHIYQQFRACFGADLGSSRRDERVPISPPEHDSDAVTQLRESFAQAGTKLHASATAQLIEAHSDIQSRISRFVGESSATLLENEALYSNIAYPLSATLCHSDNFPRASIIDHLTNLKKEFSSTKEELHRLGAEWDECAKAELDAWKLLTGDANQGSTKADEDAAKVAKRFKAEAESIVKEQCQLLGAMEKEFKSKIQAESMRLMQIMIDE
;
A
#
# COMPACT_ATOMS: atom_id res chain seq x y z
N MET A 1 7.57 1.60 -50.03
CA MET A 1 8.72 1.18 -49.20
C MET A 1 8.70 2.05 -47.97
N ASP A 2 8.40 1.41 -46.85
CA ASP A 2 8.89 1.60 -45.48
C ASP A 2 9.08 3.05 -44.99
N GLY A 3 8.55 3.49 -43.85
CA GLY A 3 7.85 2.82 -42.77
C GLY A 3 7.59 3.91 -41.73
N ASN A 4 6.38 3.95 -41.16
CA ASN A 4 6.05 4.97 -40.17
C ASN A 4 5.77 4.32 -38.81
N SER A 5 6.78 4.42 -37.93
CA SER A 5 6.69 4.11 -36.51
C SER A 5 5.81 5.15 -35.81
N ASN A 6 4.62 4.75 -35.38
CA ASN A 6 3.86 5.48 -34.36
C ASN A 6 3.76 4.63 -33.10
N ARG A 7 4.67 4.89 -32.14
CA ARG A 7 4.51 4.48 -30.73
C ARG A 7 3.55 5.47 -30.07
N ALA A 8 2.30 5.08 -29.93
CA ALA A 8 1.37 5.73 -29.01
C ALA A 8 1.52 5.07 -27.62
N LEU A 9 2.06 5.81 -26.66
CA LEU A 9 1.95 5.49 -25.24
C LEU A 9 0.60 6.04 -24.75
N GLY A 10 -0.37 5.15 -24.56
CA GLY A 10 -1.65 5.43 -23.94
C GLY A 10 -1.82 4.56 -22.70
N SER A 11 -2.02 5.21 -21.55
CA SER A 11 -2.39 4.60 -20.27
C SER A 11 -3.75 3.91 -20.35
N SER A 12 -3.90 2.75 -19.71
CA SER A 12 -4.98 2.57 -18.74
C SER A 12 -4.90 1.25 -17.98
N SER A 13 -5.20 1.41 -16.70
CA SER A 13 -5.43 0.42 -15.67
C SER A 13 -6.56 -0.54 -16.05
N THR A 14 -6.30 -1.84 -15.99
CA THR A 14 -7.33 -2.87 -16.19
C THR A 14 -7.43 -3.74 -14.95
N MET A 15 -8.48 -3.45 -14.19
CA MET A 15 -9.41 -4.39 -13.56
C MET A 15 -8.81 -5.61 -12.84
N TRP A 16 -8.66 -5.49 -11.53
CA TRP A 16 -8.77 -6.63 -10.61
C TRP A 16 -10.25 -6.92 -10.35
N THR A 17 -10.91 -7.54 -11.31
CA THR A 17 -12.18 -8.23 -11.08
C THR A 17 -12.18 -9.45 -11.98
N ASP A 18 -11.86 -10.61 -11.40
CA ASP A 18 -12.84 -11.69 -11.37
C ASP A 18 -12.37 -12.87 -10.52
N ASN A 19 -13.29 -13.30 -9.65
CA ASN A 19 -13.52 -14.67 -9.26
C ASN A 19 -12.54 -15.36 -8.29
N VAL A 20 -12.82 -15.22 -6.99
CA VAL A 20 -12.84 -16.38 -6.08
C VAL A 20 -14.06 -16.28 -5.16
N ASN A 21 -15.23 -16.66 -5.68
CA ASN A 21 -16.28 -17.20 -4.83
C ASN A 21 -15.75 -18.52 -4.24
N SER A 22 -15.22 -18.46 -3.01
CA SER A 22 -15.17 -19.53 -2.00
C SER A 22 -13.96 -19.34 -1.08
N SER A 23 -14.08 -18.50 -0.07
CA SER A 23 -13.37 -18.75 1.18
C SER A 23 -14.02 -17.99 2.32
N SER A 24 -14.69 -18.74 3.21
CA SER A 24 -15.21 -18.26 4.48
C SER A 24 -14.05 -17.86 5.39
N THR A 25 -13.55 -16.64 5.24
CA THR A 25 -12.53 -16.14 6.15
C THR A 25 -13.19 -15.71 7.46
N LEU A 26 -12.62 -16.18 8.57
CA LEU A 26 -13.05 -15.89 9.94
C LEU A 26 -13.20 -14.37 10.22
N ARG A 27 -12.44 -13.56 9.47
CA ARG A 27 -12.52 -12.09 9.48
C ARG A 27 -13.81 -11.52 8.89
N ALA A 28 -14.46 -12.19 7.94
CA ALA A 28 -15.73 -11.75 7.38
C ALA A 28 -16.88 -11.93 8.39
N ARG A 29 -16.83 -12.98 9.21
CA ARG A 29 -17.82 -13.21 10.29
C ARG A 29 -17.71 -12.21 11.44
N LEU A 30 -16.51 -11.73 11.76
CA LEU A 30 -16.29 -10.75 12.83
C LEU A 30 -16.75 -9.32 12.49
N ARG A 31 -17.01 -9.01 11.21
CA ARG A 31 -17.39 -7.67 10.75
C ARG A 31 -18.86 -7.51 10.38
N SER A 32 -19.66 -8.58 10.42
CA SER A 32 -21.10 -8.45 10.21
C SER A 32 -21.75 -7.94 11.50
N PRO A 33 -22.31 -6.72 11.53
CA PRO A 33 -22.92 -6.15 12.74
C PRO A 33 -24.33 -6.72 13.02
N GLU A 34 -24.77 -7.74 12.28
CA GLU A 34 -26.18 -8.08 12.20
C GLU A 34 -26.38 -9.59 12.03
N ALA A 35 -25.94 -10.35 13.02
CA ALA A 35 -26.60 -11.61 13.32
C ALA A 35 -27.74 -11.26 14.30
N PRO A 36 -29.03 -11.48 13.95
CA PRO A 36 -30.09 -11.38 14.94
C PRO A 36 -29.73 -12.34 16.07
N ALA A 37 -29.59 -11.79 17.29
CA ALA A 37 -29.45 -12.60 18.48
C ALA A 37 -30.56 -13.66 18.44
N PRO A 38 -30.27 -14.96 18.67
CA PRO A 38 -31.32 -15.94 18.80
C PRO A 38 -32.23 -15.51 19.96
N THR A 39 -33.37 -14.93 19.60
CA THR A 39 -34.46 -14.51 20.48
C THR A 39 -35.24 -15.73 20.94
N SER A 40 -34.55 -16.68 21.55
CA SER A 40 -35.18 -17.55 22.52
C SER A 40 -34.08 -18.10 23.43
N SER A 41 -33.95 -17.50 24.60
CA SER A 41 -33.52 -18.27 25.77
C SER A 41 -34.62 -19.33 25.97
N PRO A 42 -34.34 -20.63 25.76
CA PRO A 42 -35.25 -21.65 26.25
C PRO A 42 -35.30 -21.42 27.76
N LYS A 43 -36.50 -21.20 28.31
CA LYS A 43 -36.67 -21.12 29.76
C LYS A 43 -35.95 -22.33 30.36
N PRO A 44 -35.06 -22.13 31.34
CA PRO A 44 -34.29 -23.22 31.90
C PRO A 44 -35.27 -24.30 32.37
N PRO A 45 -35.07 -25.58 31.97
CA PRO A 45 -35.99 -26.64 32.34
C PRO A 45 -36.11 -26.67 33.87
N THR A 46 -37.35 -26.61 34.35
CA THR A 46 -37.62 -26.62 35.79
C THR A 46 -36.99 -27.87 36.43
N HIS A 47 -36.51 -27.74 37.67
CA HIS A 47 -35.88 -28.83 38.41
C HIS A 47 -36.69 -30.15 38.38
N HIS A 48 -38.02 -30.03 38.36
CA HIS A 48 -38.95 -31.14 38.21
C HIS A 48 -38.82 -31.90 36.87
N HIS A 49 -38.67 -31.17 35.76
CA HIS A 49 -38.50 -31.75 34.43
C HIS A 49 -37.17 -32.51 34.29
N ILE A 50 -36.09 -31.96 34.87
CA ILE A 50 -34.76 -32.58 34.85
C ILE A 50 -34.76 -33.87 35.69
N TYR A 51 -35.37 -33.82 36.87
CA TYR A 51 -35.56 -34.98 37.72
C TYR A 51 -36.37 -36.08 37.02
N GLN A 52 -37.49 -35.72 36.38
CA GLN A 52 -38.29 -36.66 35.60
C GLN A 52 -37.54 -37.24 34.41
N GLN A 53 -36.71 -36.44 33.73
CA GLN A 53 -35.88 -36.89 32.62
C GLN A 53 -34.84 -37.92 33.07
N PHE A 54 -34.13 -37.66 34.17
CA PHE A 54 -33.22 -38.66 34.75
C PHE A 54 -33.97 -39.93 35.16
N ARG A 55 -35.15 -39.81 35.79
CA ARG A 55 -35.97 -40.97 36.16
C ARG A 55 -36.44 -41.77 34.94
N ALA A 56 -36.76 -41.10 33.83
CA ALA A 56 -37.20 -41.71 32.58
C ALA A 56 -36.07 -42.44 31.84
N CYS A 57 -34.84 -41.91 31.85
CA CYS A 57 -33.67 -42.54 31.23
C CYS A 57 -33.34 -43.91 31.82
N PHE A 58 -33.73 -44.18 33.06
CA PHE A 58 -33.55 -45.47 33.73
C PHE A 58 -34.84 -46.31 33.80
N GLY A 59 -35.92 -45.84 33.18
CA GLY A 59 -37.27 -46.40 33.28
C GLY A 59 -37.80 -47.13 32.04
N ALA A 60 -37.18 -46.96 30.88
CA ALA A 60 -37.77 -47.39 29.61
C ALA A 60 -37.69 -48.91 29.31
N ASP A 61 -36.74 -49.66 29.89
CA ASP A 61 -36.45 -51.03 29.41
C ASP A 61 -36.69 -52.19 30.40
N LEU A 62 -37.25 -51.96 31.59
CA LEU A 62 -37.51 -53.07 32.53
C LEU A 62 -38.97 -53.58 32.52
N GLY A 63 -39.82 -53.03 31.64
CA GLY A 63 -41.27 -53.28 31.65
C GLY A 63 -41.89 -53.88 30.38
N SER A 64 -41.09 -54.26 29.38
CA SER A 64 -41.59 -54.93 28.16
C SER A 64 -40.94 -56.29 27.95
N SER A 65 -40.89 -57.11 29.00
CA SER A 65 -40.89 -58.57 28.78
C SER A 65 -42.30 -58.93 28.32
N ARG A 66 -42.45 -59.22 27.02
CA ARG A 66 -43.66 -59.79 26.43
C ARG A 66 -44.17 -60.90 27.35
N ARG A 67 -45.37 -60.71 27.91
CA ARG A 67 -46.15 -61.80 28.50
C ARG A 67 -46.35 -62.85 27.40
N ASP A 68 -45.78 -64.02 27.60
CA ASP A 68 -46.34 -65.26 27.08
C ASP A 68 -46.61 -66.20 28.28
N GLU A 69 -47.71 -66.91 28.20
CA GLU A 69 -48.49 -67.39 29.33
C GLU A 69 -47.84 -68.54 30.13
N ARG A 70 -47.96 -68.47 31.47
CA ARG A 70 -48.49 -69.49 32.41
C ARG A 70 -47.64 -69.62 33.69
N VAL A 71 -48.40 -69.88 34.77
CA VAL A 71 -48.04 -70.29 36.14
C VAL A 71 -47.93 -69.15 37.17
N PRO A 72 -48.77 -69.15 38.22
CA PRO A 72 -48.69 -68.22 39.35
C PRO A 72 -47.75 -68.78 40.42
N ILE A 73 -46.52 -68.28 40.46
CA ILE A 73 -45.69 -68.33 41.66
C ILE A 73 -45.23 -66.89 41.88
N SER A 74 -45.75 -66.28 42.94
CA SER A 74 -45.34 -64.98 43.45
C SER A 74 -43.81 -64.93 43.62
N PRO A 75 -43.09 -64.06 42.90
CA PRO A 75 -41.71 -63.72 43.23
C PRO A 75 -41.70 -62.69 44.36
N PRO A 76 -40.62 -62.60 45.15
CA PRO A 76 -40.54 -61.70 46.31
C PRO A 76 -40.61 -60.25 45.84
N GLU A 77 -41.54 -59.47 46.40
CA GLU A 77 -41.72 -58.04 46.13
C GLU A 77 -40.47 -57.18 46.45
N HIS A 78 -39.46 -57.76 47.09
CA HIS A 78 -38.24 -57.09 47.54
C HIS A 78 -37.30 -56.60 46.44
N ASP A 79 -37.23 -57.25 45.27
CA ASP A 79 -36.29 -56.84 44.20
C ASP A 79 -36.77 -55.59 43.45
N SER A 80 -38.09 -55.37 43.40
CA SER A 80 -38.68 -54.19 42.76
C SER A 80 -38.40 -52.91 43.55
N ASP A 81 -38.33 -53.00 44.88
CA ASP A 81 -38.07 -51.88 45.78
C ASP A 81 -36.61 -51.39 45.65
N ALA A 82 -35.64 -52.33 45.62
CA ALA A 82 -34.23 -51.99 45.45
C ALA A 82 -33.92 -51.29 44.11
N VAL A 83 -34.52 -51.75 43.01
CA VAL A 83 -34.34 -51.11 41.68
C VAL A 83 -34.99 -49.73 41.62
N THR A 84 -36.16 -49.54 42.26
CA THR A 84 -36.80 -48.22 42.32
C THR A 84 -36.03 -47.24 43.21
N GLN A 85 -35.49 -47.71 44.35
CA GLN A 85 -34.63 -46.93 45.22
C GLN A 85 -33.32 -46.52 44.52
N LEU A 86 -32.72 -47.43 43.75
CA LEU A 86 -31.53 -47.13 42.95
C LEU A 86 -31.84 -46.04 41.92
N ARG A 87 -32.92 -46.19 41.15
CA ARG A 87 -33.37 -45.20 40.17
C ARG A 87 -33.59 -43.83 40.79
N GLU A 88 -34.23 -43.80 41.96
CA GLU A 88 -34.49 -42.59 42.73
C GLU A 88 -33.18 -41.92 43.15
N SER A 89 -32.24 -42.70 43.69
CA SER A 89 -30.92 -42.19 44.11
C SER A 89 -30.12 -41.60 42.94
N PHE A 90 -30.16 -42.23 41.76
CA PHE A 90 -29.51 -41.72 40.55
C PHE A 90 -30.19 -40.47 40.01
N ALA A 91 -31.52 -40.39 40.02
CA ALA A 91 -32.23 -39.18 39.61
C ALA A 91 -31.94 -38.00 40.54
N GLN A 92 -31.86 -38.24 41.84
CA GLN A 92 -31.46 -37.23 42.83
C GLN A 92 -29.99 -36.81 42.69
N ALA A 93 -29.08 -37.76 42.43
CA ALA A 93 -27.67 -37.46 42.18
C ALA A 93 -27.49 -36.66 40.88
N GLY A 94 -28.16 -37.06 39.80
CA GLY A 94 -28.14 -36.39 38.50
C GLY A 94 -28.70 -34.97 38.55
N THR A 95 -29.79 -34.75 39.29
CA THR A 95 -30.35 -33.40 39.49
C THR A 95 -29.43 -32.50 40.31
N LYS A 96 -28.84 -33.00 41.39
CA LYS A 96 -27.83 -32.25 42.17
C LYS A 96 -26.61 -31.90 41.32
N LEU A 97 -26.12 -32.86 40.53
CA LEU A 97 -25.00 -32.62 39.61
C LEU A 97 -25.35 -31.57 38.55
N HIS A 98 -26.52 -31.68 37.92
CA HIS A 98 -26.99 -30.71 36.93
C HIS A 98 -27.14 -29.31 37.55
N ALA A 99 -27.76 -29.21 38.72
CA ALA A 99 -27.92 -27.94 39.44
C ALA A 99 -26.55 -27.31 39.77
N SER A 100 -25.60 -28.11 40.26
CA SER A 100 -24.23 -27.68 40.54
C SER A 100 -23.51 -27.19 39.27
N ALA A 101 -23.56 -27.98 38.18
CA ALA A 101 -22.94 -27.61 36.91
C ALA A 101 -23.55 -26.34 36.32
N THR A 102 -24.87 -26.17 36.41
CA THR A 102 -25.57 -24.97 35.93
C THR A 102 -25.19 -23.75 36.77
N ALA A 103 -25.10 -23.90 38.09
CA ALA A 103 -24.66 -22.82 38.97
C ALA A 103 -23.23 -22.37 38.64
N GLN A 104 -22.31 -23.33 38.47
CA GLN A 104 -20.92 -23.03 38.06
C GLN A 104 -20.85 -22.36 36.69
N LEU A 105 -21.70 -22.77 35.73
CA LEU A 105 -21.75 -22.15 34.41
C LEU A 105 -22.25 -20.70 34.49
N ILE A 106 -23.30 -20.44 35.28
CA ILE A 106 -23.82 -19.08 35.49
C ILE A 106 -22.76 -18.19 36.16
N GLU A 107 -22.09 -18.71 37.18
CA GLU A 107 -21.00 -18.02 37.88
C GLU A 107 -19.85 -17.70 36.93
N ALA A 108 -19.35 -18.70 36.19
CA ALA A 108 -18.29 -18.51 35.20
C ALA A 108 -18.69 -17.52 34.10
N HIS A 109 -19.94 -17.56 33.63
CA HIS A 109 -20.44 -16.59 32.66
C HIS A 109 -20.46 -15.18 33.25
N SER A 110 -20.89 -15.02 34.50
CA SER A 110 -20.88 -13.72 35.18
C SER A 110 -19.46 -13.17 35.36
N ASP A 111 -18.49 -14.03 35.71
CA ASP A 111 -17.08 -13.65 35.81
C ASP A 111 -16.54 -13.19 34.46
N ILE A 112 -16.78 -13.96 33.39
CA ILE A 112 -16.36 -13.60 32.03
C ILE A 112 -16.95 -12.24 31.62
N GLN A 113 -18.25 -12.02 31.85
CA GLN A 113 -18.90 -10.74 31.53
C GLN A 113 -18.30 -9.57 32.31
N SER A 114 -17.96 -9.77 33.59
CA SER A 114 -17.29 -8.76 34.40
C SER A 114 -15.90 -8.41 33.84
N ARG A 115 -15.14 -9.43 33.41
CA ARG A 115 -13.80 -9.26 32.81
C ARG A 115 -13.86 -8.56 31.46
N ILE A 116 -14.85 -8.88 30.63
CA ILE A 116 -15.10 -8.20 29.36
C ILE A 116 -15.41 -6.72 29.62
N SER A 117 -16.31 -6.43 30.56
CA SER A 117 -16.69 -5.06 30.89
C SER A 117 -15.50 -4.25 31.40
N ARG A 118 -14.67 -4.84 32.27
CA ARG A 118 -13.43 -4.22 32.74
C ARG A 118 -12.45 -3.95 31.60
N PHE A 119 -12.22 -4.92 30.73
CA PHE A 119 -11.33 -4.76 29.58
C PHE A 119 -11.79 -3.65 28.63
N VAL A 120 -13.10 -3.54 28.38
CA VAL A 120 -13.67 -2.45 27.57
C VAL A 120 -13.43 -1.09 28.23
N GLY A 121 -13.62 -0.99 29.56
CA GLY A 121 -13.34 0.23 30.31
C GLY A 121 -11.87 0.64 30.23
N GLU A 122 -10.95 -0.29 30.50
CA GLU A 122 -9.50 -0.06 30.46
C GLU A 122 -9.02 0.32 29.05
N SER A 123 -9.53 -0.37 28.02
CA SER A 123 -9.18 -0.08 26.62
C SER A 123 -9.64 1.31 26.20
N SER A 124 -10.85 1.71 26.61
CA SER A 124 -11.40 3.03 26.30
C SER A 124 -10.64 4.14 27.02
N ALA A 125 -10.29 3.93 28.29
CA ALA A 125 -9.47 4.88 29.05
C ALA A 125 -8.09 5.07 28.43
N THR A 126 -7.43 3.98 28.03
CA THR A 126 -6.12 4.02 27.37
C THR A 126 -6.19 4.74 26.02
N LEU A 127 -7.27 4.53 25.25
CA LEU A 127 -7.46 5.21 23.97
C LEU A 127 -7.62 6.72 24.17
N LEU A 128 -8.40 7.15 25.16
CA LEU A 128 -8.57 8.57 25.50
C LEU A 128 -7.27 9.21 25.96
N GLU A 129 -6.47 8.52 26.78
CA GLU A 129 -5.14 8.99 27.19
C GLU A 129 -4.21 9.15 26.00
N ASN A 130 -4.22 8.19 25.08
CA ASN A 130 -3.43 8.22 23.86
C ASN A 130 -3.85 9.36 22.91
N GLU A 131 -5.15 9.58 22.73
CA GLU A 131 -5.69 10.72 21.97
C GLU A 131 -5.25 12.05 22.61
N ALA A 132 -5.35 12.16 23.93
CA ALA A 132 -4.86 13.34 24.66
C ALA A 132 -3.36 13.54 24.44
N LEU A 133 -2.54 12.49 24.51
CA LEU A 133 -1.10 12.56 24.25
C LEU A 133 -0.80 13.03 22.82
N TYR A 134 -1.49 12.47 21.81
CA TYR A 134 -1.33 12.89 20.42
C TYR A 134 -1.74 14.35 20.22
N SER A 135 -2.84 14.79 20.82
CA SER A 135 -3.26 16.19 20.76
C SER A 135 -2.23 17.13 21.41
N ASN A 136 -1.62 16.72 22.54
CA ASN A 136 -0.62 17.51 23.25
C ASN A 136 0.76 17.52 22.59
N ILE A 137 1.12 16.48 21.84
CA ILE A 137 2.46 16.37 21.22
C ILE A 137 2.40 16.71 19.74
N ALA A 138 1.55 16.03 18.97
CA ALA A 138 1.54 16.14 17.52
C ALA A 138 1.03 17.50 17.04
N TYR A 139 0.02 18.09 17.70
CA TYR A 139 -0.51 19.38 17.29
C TYR A 139 0.49 20.53 17.52
N PRO A 140 1.13 20.69 18.68
CA PRO A 140 2.14 21.73 18.86
C PRO A 140 3.39 21.50 17.99
N LEU A 141 3.84 20.27 17.79
CA LEU A 141 4.99 19.99 16.91
C LEU A 141 4.69 20.32 15.44
N SER A 142 3.50 19.95 14.95
CA SER A 142 3.09 20.31 13.58
C SER A 142 2.85 21.81 13.44
N ALA A 143 2.25 22.46 14.42
CA ALA A 143 2.04 23.90 14.42
C ALA A 143 3.37 24.68 14.48
N THR A 144 4.32 24.27 15.33
CA THR A 144 5.63 24.93 15.45
C THR A 144 6.46 24.80 14.18
N LEU A 145 6.42 23.65 13.49
CA LEU A 145 7.13 23.48 12.21
C LEU A 145 6.61 24.41 11.09
N CYS A 146 5.34 24.84 11.17
CA CYS A 146 4.68 25.63 10.13
C CYS A 146 4.64 27.15 10.36
N HIS A 147 4.92 27.63 11.59
CA HIS A 147 4.73 29.05 11.95
C HIS A 147 5.99 29.80 12.38
N SER A 148 7.15 29.15 12.44
CA SER A 148 8.41 29.84 12.70
C SER A 148 9.00 30.41 11.41
N ASP A 149 9.31 31.70 11.40
CA ASP A 149 9.87 32.43 10.25
C ASP A 149 11.25 31.91 9.78
N ASN A 150 11.93 31.12 10.62
CA ASN A 150 13.26 30.56 10.36
C ASN A 150 13.24 29.13 9.77
N PHE A 151 12.09 28.61 9.34
CA PHE A 151 11.93 27.24 8.85
C PHE A 151 11.65 27.17 7.33
N PRO A 152 11.73 25.98 6.71
CA PRO A 152 11.87 25.79 5.26
C PRO A 152 10.81 26.49 4.40
N ARG A 153 9.66 26.85 4.93
CA ARG A 153 8.60 27.51 4.15
C ARG A 153 8.99 28.91 3.67
N ALA A 154 9.63 29.72 4.52
CA ALA A 154 10.16 31.03 4.11
C ALA A 154 11.28 30.83 3.07
N SER A 155 12.18 29.88 3.34
CA SER A 155 13.26 29.49 2.41
C SER A 155 12.73 28.97 1.06
N ILE A 156 11.63 28.21 1.03
CA ILE A 156 10.98 27.71 -0.19
C ILE A 156 10.33 28.86 -0.96
N ILE A 157 9.66 29.80 -0.28
CA ILE A 157 9.08 30.98 -0.93
C ILE A 157 10.19 31.83 -1.57
N ASP A 158 11.28 32.07 -0.85
CA ASP A 158 12.44 32.78 -1.36
C ASP A 158 13.08 32.03 -2.55
N HIS A 159 13.18 30.70 -2.48
CA HIS A 159 13.69 29.91 -3.60
C HIS A 159 12.78 29.97 -4.83
N LEU A 160 11.46 29.86 -4.64
CA LEU A 160 10.48 29.92 -5.73
C LEU A 160 10.44 31.31 -6.37
N THR A 161 10.57 32.37 -5.58
CA THR A 161 10.63 33.74 -6.11
C THR A 161 11.93 33.99 -6.87
N ASN A 162 13.06 33.49 -6.37
CA ASN A 162 14.34 33.53 -7.08
C ASN A 162 14.28 32.75 -8.40
N LEU A 163 13.77 31.52 -8.39
CA LEU A 163 13.59 30.71 -9.61
C LEU A 163 12.69 31.41 -10.64
N LYS A 164 11.60 32.05 -10.19
CA LYS A 164 10.71 32.81 -11.08
C LYS A 164 11.43 34.01 -11.70
N LYS A 165 12.29 34.68 -10.93
CA LYS A 165 13.12 35.80 -11.43
C LYS A 165 14.13 35.31 -12.46
N GLU A 166 14.84 34.21 -12.18
CA GLU A 166 15.78 33.59 -13.12
C GLU A 166 15.09 33.15 -14.41
N PHE A 167 13.91 32.54 -14.31
CA PHE A 167 13.12 32.14 -15.49
C PHE A 167 12.71 33.34 -16.34
N SER A 168 12.37 34.46 -15.70
CA SER A 168 12.03 35.69 -16.42
C SER A 168 13.25 36.28 -17.12
N SER A 169 14.40 36.32 -16.44
CA SER A 169 15.67 36.80 -17.00
C SER A 169 16.15 35.95 -18.19
N THR A 170 16.09 34.62 -18.06
CA THR A 170 16.48 33.70 -19.15
C THR A 170 15.54 33.78 -20.35
N LYS A 171 14.23 34.00 -20.10
CA LYS A 171 13.27 34.27 -21.17
C LYS A 171 13.57 35.57 -21.92
N GLU A 172 13.91 36.63 -21.20
CA GLU A 172 14.33 37.90 -21.82
C GLU A 172 15.59 37.73 -22.67
N GLU A 173 16.58 36.99 -22.15
CA GLU A 173 17.81 36.69 -22.88
C GLU A 173 17.56 35.84 -24.14
N LEU A 174 16.67 34.85 -24.05
CA LEU A 174 16.26 34.05 -25.21
C LEU A 174 15.60 34.90 -26.28
N HIS A 175 14.72 35.84 -25.89
CA HIS A 175 14.11 36.78 -26.84
C HIS A 175 15.13 37.71 -27.49
N ARG A 176 16.10 38.21 -26.72
CA ARG A 176 17.21 39.02 -27.25
C ARG A 176 18.02 38.24 -28.28
N LEU A 177 18.42 37.02 -27.94
CA LEU A 177 19.22 36.17 -28.83
C LEU A 177 18.44 35.78 -30.09
N GLY A 178 17.13 35.55 -29.98
CA GLY A 178 16.25 35.33 -31.13
C GLY A 178 16.19 36.54 -32.08
N ALA A 179 16.15 37.76 -31.54
CA ALA A 179 16.18 38.98 -32.36
C ALA A 179 17.52 39.16 -33.08
N GLU A 180 18.64 38.91 -32.38
CA GLU A 180 20.00 38.93 -32.97
C GLU A 180 20.13 37.89 -34.09
N TRP A 181 19.61 36.67 -33.88
CA TRP A 181 19.58 35.63 -34.91
C TRP A 181 18.79 36.05 -36.15
N ASP A 182 17.59 36.62 -35.98
CA ASP A 182 16.76 37.09 -37.09
C ASP A 182 17.43 38.23 -37.87
N GLU A 183 18.18 39.11 -37.18
CA GLU A 183 18.96 40.17 -37.81
C GLU A 183 20.14 39.60 -38.62
N CYS A 184 20.90 38.66 -38.03
CA CYS A 184 21.97 37.95 -38.75
C CYS A 184 21.43 37.21 -39.98
N ALA A 185 20.30 36.51 -39.85
CA ALA A 185 19.70 35.78 -40.97
C ALA A 185 19.26 36.72 -42.11
N LYS A 186 18.75 37.91 -41.79
CA LYS A 186 18.44 38.94 -42.80
C LYS A 186 19.69 39.49 -43.46
N ALA A 187 20.71 39.83 -42.67
CA ALA A 187 21.98 40.32 -43.19
C ALA A 187 22.66 39.28 -44.11
N GLU A 188 22.59 38.01 -43.74
CA GLU A 188 23.09 36.90 -44.57
C GLU A 188 22.29 36.80 -45.87
N LEU A 189 20.96 36.80 -45.80
CA LEU A 189 20.10 36.75 -46.99
C LEU A 189 20.38 37.91 -47.95
N ASP A 190 20.57 39.12 -47.42
CA ASP A 190 20.87 40.30 -48.24
C ASP A 190 22.28 40.25 -48.84
N ALA A 191 23.27 39.72 -48.12
CA ALA A 191 24.60 39.43 -48.66
C ALA A 191 24.54 38.38 -49.78
N TRP A 192 23.73 37.31 -49.61
CA TRP A 192 23.51 36.29 -50.64
C TRP A 192 22.88 36.89 -51.90
N LYS A 193 21.88 37.77 -51.75
CA LYS A 193 21.27 38.48 -52.89
C LYS A 193 22.29 39.35 -53.62
N LEU A 194 23.17 40.05 -52.89
CA LEU A 194 24.21 40.88 -53.49
C LEU A 194 25.22 40.03 -54.28
N LEU A 195 25.63 38.88 -53.71
CA LEU A 195 26.57 37.96 -54.35
C LEU A 195 25.99 37.29 -55.61
N THR A 196 24.70 36.93 -55.60
CA THR A 196 24.03 36.28 -56.74
C THR A 196 23.46 37.27 -57.76
N GLY A 197 23.23 38.53 -57.37
CA GLY A 197 22.72 39.59 -58.24
C GLY A 197 23.69 40.02 -59.34
N ASP A 198 25.00 39.99 -59.06
CA ASP A 198 26.05 40.33 -60.05
C ASP A 198 26.49 39.15 -60.94
N ALA A 199 26.11 37.92 -60.60
CA ALA A 199 26.50 36.72 -61.35
C ALA A 199 25.84 36.61 -62.75
N ASN A 200 24.86 37.47 -63.07
CA ASN A 200 24.21 37.51 -64.38
C ASN A 200 24.90 38.46 -65.39
N GLN A 201 25.98 39.16 -65.03
CA GLN A 201 26.78 39.95 -65.97
C GLN A 201 28.22 39.41 -66.08
N GLY A 202 28.33 38.32 -66.84
CA GLY A 202 29.46 37.99 -67.70
C GLY A 202 30.88 37.99 -67.11
N SER A 203 31.45 36.80 -66.90
CA SER A 203 32.90 36.59 -67.06
C SER A 203 33.27 35.11 -66.96
N THR A 204 33.67 34.51 -68.08
CA THR A 204 34.05 33.09 -68.22
C THR A 204 35.50 32.78 -67.82
N LYS A 205 36.17 33.63 -67.03
CA LYS A 205 37.55 33.36 -66.55
C LYS A 205 37.84 33.73 -65.09
N ALA A 206 37.12 34.69 -64.50
CA ALA A 206 37.27 35.01 -63.07
C ALA A 206 36.67 33.93 -62.16
N ASP A 207 35.68 33.19 -62.66
CA ASP A 207 34.96 32.13 -61.95
C ASP A 207 35.85 30.91 -61.64
N GLU A 208 36.84 30.62 -62.49
CA GLU A 208 37.73 29.47 -62.30
C GLU A 208 38.77 29.70 -61.19
N ASP A 209 39.26 30.95 -61.05
CA ASP A 209 40.15 31.33 -59.95
C ASP A 209 39.38 31.53 -58.63
N ALA A 210 38.15 32.06 -58.68
CA ALA A 210 37.26 32.11 -57.52
C ALA A 210 36.92 30.69 -57.01
N ALA A 211 36.65 29.74 -57.91
CA ALA A 211 36.41 28.34 -57.56
C ALA A 211 37.66 27.67 -56.93
N LYS A 212 38.87 28.01 -57.38
CA LYS A 212 40.12 27.52 -56.76
C LYS A 212 40.33 28.09 -55.36
N VAL A 213 40.07 29.38 -55.16
CA VAL A 213 40.15 30.02 -53.83
C VAL A 213 39.12 29.43 -52.88
N ALA A 214 37.87 29.25 -53.33
CA ALA A 214 36.81 28.61 -52.55
C ALA A 214 37.17 27.16 -52.15
N LYS A 215 37.78 26.39 -53.06
CA LYS A 215 38.26 25.03 -52.76
C LYS A 215 39.40 25.03 -51.73
N ARG A 216 40.32 25.98 -51.79
CA ARG A 216 41.40 26.12 -50.79
C ARG A 216 40.85 26.48 -49.42
N PHE A 217 39.94 27.46 -49.37
CA PHE A 217 39.29 27.86 -48.12
C PHE A 217 38.49 26.70 -47.51
N LYS A 218 37.75 25.94 -48.33
CA LYS A 218 37.04 24.74 -47.88
C LYS A 218 37.99 23.70 -47.30
N ALA A 219 39.10 23.43 -47.97
CA ALA A 219 40.09 22.46 -47.49
C ALA A 219 40.75 22.92 -46.18
N GLU A 220 41.03 24.21 -46.03
CA GLU A 220 41.56 24.80 -44.79
C GLU A 220 40.55 24.74 -43.65
N ALA A 221 39.28 25.07 -43.89
CA ALA A 221 38.21 24.96 -42.91
C ALA A 221 38.01 23.50 -42.45
N GLU A 222 38.01 22.54 -43.37
CA GLU A 222 37.94 21.11 -43.05
C GLU A 222 39.17 20.65 -42.23
N SER A 223 40.35 21.19 -42.53
CA SER A 223 41.57 20.92 -41.76
C SER A 223 41.47 21.43 -40.33
N ILE A 224 41.02 22.67 -40.14
CA ILE A 224 40.85 23.28 -38.81
C ILE A 224 39.81 22.50 -38.00
N VAL A 225 38.66 22.16 -38.60
CA VAL A 225 37.63 21.36 -37.91
C VAL A 225 38.18 20.00 -37.49
N LYS A 226 38.96 19.35 -38.35
CA LYS A 226 39.59 18.06 -38.03
C LYS A 226 40.59 18.18 -36.88
N GLU A 227 41.41 19.23 -36.87
CA GLU A 227 42.37 19.50 -35.79
C GLU A 227 41.65 19.76 -34.46
N GLN A 228 40.60 20.58 -34.45
CA GLN A 228 39.82 20.87 -33.25
C GLN A 228 39.08 19.63 -32.73
N CYS A 229 38.52 18.80 -33.60
CA CYS A 229 37.90 17.52 -33.21
C CYS A 229 38.93 16.55 -32.59
N GLN A 230 40.17 16.53 -33.10
CA GLN A 230 41.24 15.71 -32.51
C GLN A 230 41.64 16.22 -31.13
N LEU A 231 41.75 17.54 -30.96
CA LEU A 231 42.06 18.17 -29.67
C LEU A 231 40.97 17.87 -28.63
N LEU A 232 39.70 17.98 -29.01
CA LEU A 232 38.57 17.61 -28.15
C LEU A 232 38.61 16.14 -27.75
N GLY A 233 38.89 15.23 -28.69
CA GLY A 233 39.03 13.80 -28.39
C GLY A 233 40.20 13.49 -27.45
N ALA A 234 41.31 14.23 -27.56
CA ALA A 234 42.45 14.11 -26.65
C ALA A 234 42.08 14.57 -25.22
N MET A 235 41.39 15.70 -25.09
CA MET A 235 40.89 16.19 -23.80
C MET A 235 39.90 15.22 -23.16
N GLU A 236 38.92 14.70 -23.92
CA GLU A 236 37.94 13.74 -23.40
C GLU A 236 38.63 12.49 -22.85
N LYS A 237 39.64 11.98 -23.57
CA LYS A 237 40.43 10.83 -23.12
C LYS A 237 41.18 11.12 -21.82
N GLU A 238 41.75 12.32 -21.68
CA GLU A 238 42.43 12.74 -20.44
C GLU A 238 41.44 12.83 -19.27
N PHE A 239 40.28 13.46 -19.46
CA PHE A 239 39.25 13.58 -18.43
C PHE A 239 38.72 12.21 -18.00
N LYS A 240 38.46 11.31 -18.95
CA LYS A 240 38.02 9.95 -18.65
C LYS A 240 39.05 9.19 -17.80
N SER A 241 40.34 9.34 -18.12
CA SER A 241 41.44 8.76 -17.34
C SER A 241 41.48 9.31 -15.91
N LYS A 242 41.36 10.64 -15.73
CA LYS A 242 41.34 11.28 -14.40
C LYS A 242 40.12 10.85 -13.58
N ILE A 243 38.93 10.78 -14.17
CA ILE A 243 37.72 10.30 -13.50
C ILE A 243 37.91 8.85 -13.04
N GLN A 244 38.46 7.99 -13.90
CA GLN A 244 38.70 6.59 -13.55
C GLN A 244 39.74 6.46 -12.43
N ALA A 245 40.84 7.21 -12.49
CA ALA A 245 41.86 7.23 -11.45
C ALA A 245 41.29 7.68 -10.10
N GLU A 246 40.49 8.75 -10.08
CA GLU A 246 39.92 9.26 -8.84
C GLU A 246 38.80 8.37 -8.29
N SER A 247 38.02 7.73 -9.17
CA SER A 247 37.06 6.70 -8.77
C SER A 247 37.75 5.50 -8.11
N MET A 248 38.91 5.05 -8.62
CA MET A 248 39.70 4.00 -7.98
C MET A 248 40.29 4.46 -6.66
N ARG A 249 40.75 5.72 -6.57
CA ARG A 249 41.26 6.31 -5.33
C ARG A 249 40.20 6.34 -4.23
N LEU A 250 38.98 6.78 -4.55
CA LEU A 250 37.85 6.76 -3.63
C LEU A 250 37.47 5.35 -3.18
N MET A 251 37.46 4.39 -4.09
CA MET A 251 37.18 2.98 -3.76
C MET A 251 38.25 2.40 -2.82
N GLN A 252 39.52 2.73 -3.04
CA GLN A 252 40.62 2.29 -2.16
C GLN A 252 40.49 2.87 -0.75
N ILE A 253 40.17 4.17 -0.64
CA ILE A 253 39.92 4.82 0.66
C ILE A 253 38.78 4.13 1.42
N MET A 254 37.71 3.75 0.73
CA MET A 254 36.58 3.04 1.34
C MET A 254 36.87 1.59 1.76
N ILE A 255 37.92 0.96 1.23
CA ILE A 255 38.34 -0.40 1.60
C ILE A 255 39.35 -0.38 2.76
N ASP A 256 40.10 0.72 2.89
CA ASP A 256 41.15 0.90 3.91
C ASP A 256 40.62 1.55 5.22
N GLU A 257 39.35 2.01 5.24
CA GLU A 257 38.59 2.41 6.46
C GLU A 257 37.79 1.24 7.06
#